data_AF-A0AB73BDU6-F1
#
_entry.id   AF-A0AB73BDU6-F1
#
_cell.length_a   1.000
_cell.length_b   1.000
_cell.length_c   1.000
_cell.angle_alpha   90.00
_cell.angle_beta   90.00
_cell.angle_gamma   90.00
#
_symmetry.space_group_name_H-M   'P 1'
#
loop_
_entity.id
_entity.type
_entity.pdbx_description
1 polymer ?
#
loop_
_entity_poly.entity_id
_entity_poly.type
_entity_poly.pdbx_seq_one_letter_code
_entity_poly.pdbx_strand_id
1 'polypeptide(L)'
;MGNLFLREKENWLAWSIWGVLGALVTLYVAMSTNIAHFAAGSAIGVLVILTWWMQQSKRFDFGRAFKICCYVLMLSLLPTLILVVIPSGDLNQFDMIFQSITLFGLSLLACLICSFIARRPKQYY
;
A
#
# COMPACT_ATOMS: atom_id res chain seq x y z
N MET A 1 0.90 -32.79 -10.44
CA MET A 1 0.05 -32.14 -9.41
C MET A 1 0.61 -32.36 -8.01
N GLY A 2 1.80 -31.81 -7.71
CA GLY A 2 2.56 -32.19 -6.51
C GLY A 2 3.06 -31.04 -5.64
N ASN A 3 2.46 -29.84 -5.71
CA ASN A 3 2.88 -28.68 -4.90
C ASN A 3 1.70 -27.80 -4.41
N LEU A 4 0.47 -28.33 -4.39
CA LEU A 4 -0.69 -27.62 -3.82
C LEU A 4 -0.72 -27.61 -2.28
N PHE A 5 0.13 -28.41 -1.63
CA PHE A 5 0.16 -28.59 -0.17
C PHE A 5 1.28 -27.83 0.54
N LEU A 6 2.29 -27.32 -0.17
CA LEU A 6 3.19 -26.30 0.38
C LEU A 6 2.53 -24.93 0.26
N ARG A 7 1.38 -24.78 0.93
CA ARG A 7 0.76 -23.48 1.18
C ARG A 7 1.66 -22.79 2.21
N GLU A 8 2.79 -22.25 1.74
CA GLU A 8 3.77 -21.52 2.55
C GLU A 8 3.01 -20.53 3.44
N LYS A 9 3.11 -20.77 4.75
CA LYS A 9 2.50 -19.96 5.80
C LYS A 9 2.83 -18.49 5.51
N GLU A 10 1.79 -17.67 5.36
CA GLU A 10 1.99 -16.23 5.21
C GLU A 10 2.72 -15.70 6.44
N ASN A 11 3.95 -15.21 6.24
CA ASN A 11 4.67 -14.47 7.26
C ASN A 11 4.07 -13.08 7.39
N TRP A 12 2.91 -13.00 8.04
CA TRP A 12 2.22 -11.75 8.38
C TRP A 12 3.12 -10.77 9.13
N LEU A 13 4.07 -11.27 9.91
CA LEU A 13 5.09 -10.45 10.57
C LEU A 13 5.95 -9.68 9.56
N ALA A 14 6.41 -10.31 8.48
CA ALA A 14 7.23 -9.64 7.47
C ALA A 14 6.44 -8.50 6.79
N TRP A 15 5.16 -8.73 6.49
CA TRP A 15 4.28 -7.71 5.91
C TRP A 15 3.97 -6.57 6.88
N SER A 16 3.82 -6.88 8.18
CA SER A 16 3.65 -5.86 9.21
C SER A 16 4.89 -4.98 9.36
N ILE A 17 6.10 -5.55 9.26
CA ILE A 17 7.36 -4.77 9.27
C ILE A 17 7.40 -3.81 8.08
N TRP A 18 7.01 -4.26 6.89
CA TRP A 18 6.89 -3.39 5.71
C TRP A 18 5.85 -2.29 5.89
N GLY A 19 4.71 -2.59 6.52
CA GLY A 19 3.70 -1.59 6.86
C GLY A 19 4.18 -0.56 7.87
N VAL A 20 4.90 -0.99 8.92
CA VAL A 20 5.50 -0.09 9.92
C VAL A 20 6.59 0.78 9.30
N LEU A 21 7.45 0.20 8.46
CA LEU A 21 8.48 0.95 7.76
C LEU A 21 7.86 2.00 6.83
N GLY A 22 6.79 1.63 6.12
CA GLY A 22 6.02 2.57 5.31
C GLY A 22 5.40 3.69 6.14
N ALA A 23 4.82 3.37 7.30
CA ALA A 23 4.27 4.35 8.23
C ALA A 23 5.33 5.31 8.80
N LEU A 24 6.54 4.83 9.11
CA LEU A 24 7.64 5.68 9.59
C LEU A 24 8.10 6.66 8.51
N VAL A 25 8.23 6.18 7.26
CA VAL A 25 8.58 7.02 6.12
C VAL A 25 7.51 8.07 5.87
N THR A 26 6.23 7.68 5.87
CA THR A 26 5.12 8.60 5.62
C THR A 26 4.95 9.62 6.75
N LEU A 27 5.20 9.23 8.00
CA LEU A 27 5.22 10.12 9.15
C LEU A 27 6.35 11.15 9.03
N TYR A 28 7.57 10.73 8.68
CA TYR A 28 8.69 11.65 8.47
C TYR A 28 8.40 12.67 7.36
N VAL A 29 7.85 12.20 6.24
CA VAL A 29 7.46 13.07 5.12
C VAL A 29 6.32 14.01 5.51
N ALA A 30 5.32 13.51 6.25
CA ALA A 30 4.20 14.33 6.72
C ALA A 30 4.68 15.45 7.66
N MET A 31 5.57 15.14 8.62
CA MET A 31 6.11 16.13 9.55
C MET A 31 7.02 17.16 8.86
N SER A 32 7.78 16.76 7.85
CA SER A 32 8.70 17.66 7.15
C SER A 32 8.01 18.60 6.15
N THR A 33 6.95 18.14 5.48
CA THR A 33 6.32 18.90 4.37
C THR A 33 4.96 19.48 4.71
N ASN A 34 4.23 18.93 5.70
CA ASN A 34 2.83 19.27 6.02
C ASN A 34 1.86 19.23 4.80
N ILE A 35 2.25 18.57 3.71
CA ILE A 35 1.45 18.49 2.48
C ILE A 35 1.01 17.04 2.25
N ALA A 36 -0.30 16.82 2.14
CA ALA A 36 -0.91 15.49 2.04
C ALA A 36 -0.39 14.67 0.86
N HIS A 37 -0.20 15.31 -0.30
CA HIS A 37 0.18 14.63 -1.53
C HIS A 37 1.60 14.03 -1.48
N PHE A 38 2.55 14.70 -0.83
CA PHE A 38 3.92 14.19 -0.68
C PHE A 38 3.96 12.99 0.26
N ALA A 39 3.21 13.06 1.36
CA ALA A 39 3.11 11.97 2.30
C ALA A 39 2.39 10.75 1.69
N ALA A 40 1.32 10.95 0.90
CA ALA A 40 0.69 9.88 0.13
C ALA A 40 1.63 9.29 -0.94
N GLY A 41 2.42 10.13 -1.61
CA GLY A 41 3.43 9.70 -2.59
C GLY A 41 4.50 8.79 -1.97
N SER A 42 4.91 9.07 -0.72
CA SER A 42 5.87 8.23 0.00
C SER A 42 5.31 6.84 0.33
N ALA A 43 4.02 6.72 0.69
CA ALA A 43 3.36 5.43 0.88
C ALA A 43 3.32 4.61 -0.42
N ILE A 44 3.05 5.28 -1.55
CA ILE A 44 3.06 4.65 -2.88
C ILE A 44 4.48 4.21 -3.25
N GLY A 45 5.51 5.00 -2.94
CA GLY A 45 6.90 4.62 -3.18
C GLY A 45 7.31 3.33 -2.45
N VAL A 46 6.88 3.16 -1.20
CA VAL A 46 7.10 1.93 -0.43
C VAL A 46 6.38 0.75 -1.07
N LEU A 47 5.16 0.93 -1.58
CA LEU A 47 4.47 -0.09 -2.35
C LEU A 47 5.20 -0.47 -3.65
N VAL A 48 5.79 0.49 -4.36
CA VAL A 48 6.56 0.18 -5.58
C VAL A 48 7.76 -0.71 -5.26
N ILE A 49 8.49 -0.42 -4.17
CA ILE A 49 9.61 -1.25 -3.73
C ILE A 49 9.12 -2.64 -3.32
N LEU A 50 8.02 -2.71 -2.57
CA LEU A 50 7.42 -3.98 -2.15
C LEU A 50 6.98 -4.82 -3.35
N THR A 51 6.37 -4.20 -4.35
CA THR A 51 5.84 -4.90 -5.52
C THR A 51 6.94 -5.35 -6.46
N TRP A 52 8.01 -4.57 -6.58
CA TRP A 52 9.24 -5.00 -7.23
C TRP A 52 9.80 -6.26 -6.56
N TRP A 53 9.86 -6.29 -5.23
CA TRP A 53 10.31 -7.46 -4.48
C TRP A 53 9.38 -8.67 -4.67
N MET A 54 8.07 -8.46 -4.63
CA MET A 54 7.09 -9.51 -4.93
C MET A 54 7.24 -10.05 -6.35
N GLN A 55 7.47 -9.18 -7.35
CA GLN A 55 7.67 -9.55 -8.74
C GLN A 55 8.92 -10.43 -8.91
N GLN A 56 10.03 -10.09 -8.24
CA GLN A 56 11.27 -10.89 -8.28
C GLN A 56 11.07 -12.30 -7.71
N SER A 57 10.28 -12.42 -6.64
CA SER A 57 10.04 -13.71 -6.01
C SER A 57 9.23 -14.68 -6.90
N LYS A 58 8.41 -14.17 -7.85
CA LYS A 58 7.50 -14.93 -8.73
C LYS A 58 6.59 -15.95 -8.02
N ARG A 59 6.37 -15.80 -6.72
CA ARG A 59 5.63 -16.76 -5.87
C ARG A 59 4.14 -16.41 -5.72
N PHE A 60 3.77 -15.16 -5.91
CA PHE A 60 2.45 -14.66 -5.49
C PHE A 60 1.37 -14.80 -6.57
N ASP A 61 0.19 -15.27 -6.15
CA ASP A 61 -1.05 -15.18 -6.93
C ASP A 61 -1.68 -13.79 -6.77
N PHE A 62 -2.42 -13.33 -7.78
CA PHE A 62 -3.02 -11.98 -7.83
C PHE A 62 -3.79 -11.61 -6.55
N GLY A 63 -4.68 -12.49 -6.07
CA GLY A 63 -5.48 -12.23 -4.86
C GLY A 63 -4.63 -12.11 -3.60
N ARG A 64 -3.50 -12.84 -3.53
CA ARG A 64 -2.56 -12.80 -2.40
C ARG A 64 -1.76 -11.50 -2.42
N ALA A 65 -1.22 -11.13 -3.58
CA ALA A 65 -0.50 -9.88 -3.77
C ALA A 65 -1.40 -8.66 -3.48
N PHE A 66 -2.65 -8.67 -3.93
CA PHE A 66 -3.62 -7.61 -3.66
C PHE A 66 -3.91 -7.46 -2.16
N LYS A 67 -4.16 -8.57 -1.45
CA LYS A 67 -4.40 -8.55 0.00
C LYS A 67 -3.23 -7.92 0.76
N ILE A 68 -2.00 -8.29 0.41
CA ILE A 68 -0.80 -7.79 1.07
C ILE A 68 -0.57 -6.31 0.74
N CYS A 69 -0.72 -5.90 -0.53
CA CYS A 69 -0.56 -4.51 -0.93
C CYS A 69 -1.57 -3.60 -0.22
N CYS A 70 -2.85 -4.00 -0.16
CA CYS A 70 -3.87 -3.26 0.58
C CYS A 70 -3.56 -3.17 2.08
N TYR A 71 -3.07 -4.25 2.69
CA TYR A 71 -2.69 -4.25 4.11
C TYR A 71 -1.55 -3.29 4.41
N VAL A 72 -0.46 -3.36 3.63
CA VAL A 72 0.71 -2.50 3.82
C VAL A 72 0.38 -1.03 3.55
N LEU A 73 -0.42 -0.76 2.52
CA LEU A 73 -0.87 0.58 2.19
C LEU A 73 -1.74 1.19 3.29
N MET A 74 -2.70 0.44 3.83
CA MET A 74 -3.54 0.92 4.93
C MET A 74 -2.71 1.30 6.16
N LEU A 75 -1.71 0.49 6.51
CA LEU A 75 -0.79 0.82 7.60
C LEU A 75 0.05 2.07 7.29
N SER A 76 0.53 2.20 6.05
CA SER A 76 1.38 3.32 5.63
C SER A 76 0.61 4.64 5.50
N LEU A 77 -0.68 4.60 5.18
CA LEU A 77 -1.55 5.78 5.06
C LEU A 77 -2.14 6.26 6.39
N LEU A 78 -2.04 5.45 7.44
CA LEU A 78 -2.57 5.79 8.76
C LEU A 78 -1.99 7.11 9.32
N PRO A 79 -0.67 7.38 9.25
CA PRO A 79 -0.09 8.66 9.67
C PRO A 79 -0.59 9.85 8.85
N THR A 80 -0.79 9.68 7.54
CA THR A 80 -1.31 10.76 6.68
C THR A 80 -2.73 11.15 7.02
N LEU A 81 -3.59 10.18 7.36
CA LEU A 81 -4.95 10.46 7.77
C LEU A 81 -4.97 11.25 9.09
N ILE A 82 -4.20 10.80 10.09
CA ILE A 82 -4.19 11.42 11.42
C ILE A 82 -3.56 12.82 11.39
N LEU A 83 -2.43 12.99 10.71
CA LEU A 83 -1.62 14.21 10.82
C LEU A 83 -1.96 15.27 9.78
N VAL A 84 -2.60 14.92 8.68
CA VAL A 84 -2.81 15.86 7.57
C VAL A 84 -4.29 16.03 7.21
N VAL A 85 -5.08 14.95 7.23
CA VAL A 85 -6.49 15.01 6.83
C VAL A 85 -7.43 15.42 7.97
N ILE A 86 -7.13 15.03 9.21
CA ILE A 86 -7.94 15.41 10.38
C ILE A 86 -7.71 16.86 10.85
N PRO A 87 -6.46 17.37 10.97
CA PRO A 87 -6.21 18.71 11.49
C PRO A 87 -6.38 19.82 10.46
N SER A 88 -6.77 19.51 9.22
CA SER A 88 -7.08 20.48 8.18
C SER A 88 -8.45 21.14 8.42
N GLY A 89 -8.63 21.75 9.60
CA GLY A 89 -9.88 22.34 10.08
C GLY A 89 -10.34 23.60 9.32
N ASP A 90 -9.52 24.09 8.38
CA ASP A 90 -9.84 25.23 7.51
C ASP A 90 -10.47 24.82 6.17
N LEU A 91 -10.54 23.52 5.86
CA LEU A 91 -11.14 23.02 4.61
C LEU A 91 -12.64 22.82 4.77
N ASN A 92 -13.39 23.29 3.76
CA ASN A 92 -14.83 23.12 3.70
C ASN A 92 -15.17 21.61 3.72
N GLN A 93 -16.25 21.20 4.38
CA GLN A 93 -16.58 19.78 4.61
C GLN A 93 -16.60 18.96 3.29
N PHE A 94 -16.94 19.60 2.17
CA PHE A 94 -16.90 19.01 0.83
C PHE A 94 -15.50 18.69 0.33
N ASP A 95 -14.51 19.55 0.61
CA ASP A 95 -13.12 19.34 0.17
C ASP A 95 -12.49 18.16 0.93
N MET A 96 -12.77 18.03 2.23
CA MET A 96 -12.32 16.89 3.02
C MET A 96 -12.89 15.57 2.49
N ILE A 97 -14.19 15.54 2.15
CA ILE A 97 -14.84 14.37 1.56
C ILE A 97 -14.21 14.04 0.20
N PHE A 98 -14.05 15.03 -0.67
CA PHE A 98 -13.47 14.82 -2.00
C PHE A 98 -12.01 14.34 -1.93
N GLN A 99 -11.21 14.92 -1.03
CA GLN A 99 -9.83 14.51 -0.80
C GLN A 99 -9.75 13.08 -0.24
N SER A 100 -10.67 12.69 0.64
CA SER A 100 -10.72 11.31 1.16
C SER A 100 -11.09 10.29 0.09
N ILE A 101 -12.08 10.59 -0.76
CA ILE A 101 -12.53 9.72 -1.85
C ILE A 101 -11.43 9.59 -2.91
N THR A 102 -10.79 10.68 -3.29
CA THR A 102 -9.69 10.66 -4.27
C THR A 102 -8.48 9.90 -3.73
N LEU A 103 -8.11 10.08 -2.47
CA LEU A 103 -7.04 9.32 -1.83
C LEU A 103 -7.36 7.82 -1.79
N PHE A 104 -8.58 7.46 -1.39
CA PHE A 104 -9.02 6.07 -1.38
C PHE A 104 -9.02 5.46 -2.79
N GLY A 105 -9.59 6.15 -3.78
CA GLY A 105 -9.64 5.71 -5.16
C GLY A 105 -8.25 5.52 -5.78
N LEU A 106 -7.36 6.50 -5.63
CA LEU A 106 -5.98 6.41 -6.13
C LEU A 106 -5.20 5.29 -5.43
N SER A 107 -5.42 5.08 -4.14
CA SER A 107 -4.76 4.02 -3.39
C SER A 107 -5.21 2.62 -3.81
N LEU A 108 -6.51 2.44 -4.12
CA LEU A 108 -7.02 1.20 -4.69
C LEU A 108 -6.46 0.95 -6.09
N LEU A 109 -6.42 1.98 -6.94
CA LEU A 109 -5.81 1.87 -8.27
C LEU A 109 -4.34 1.49 -8.17
N ALA A 110 -3.58 2.11 -7.26
CA ALA A 110 -2.19 1.75 -7.00
C ALA A 110 -2.07 0.28 -6.59
N CYS A 111 -2.87 -0.20 -5.64
CA CYS A 111 -2.91 -1.61 -5.23
C CYS A 111 -3.27 -2.57 -6.38
N LEU A 112 -4.19 -2.17 -7.29
CA LEU A 112 -4.55 -2.97 -8.46
C LEU A 112 -3.38 -3.07 -9.45
N ILE A 113 -2.73 -1.96 -9.77
CA ILE A 113 -1.57 -1.92 -10.67
C ILE A 113 -0.42 -2.74 -10.07
N CYS A 114 -0.13 -2.52 -8.78
CA CYS A 114 0.88 -3.22 -8.00
C CYS A 114 0.65 -4.74 -7.98
N SER A 115 -0.59 -5.18 -7.73
CA SER A 115 -0.94 -6.60 -7.72
C SER A 115 -0.96 -7.24 -9.11
N PHE A 116 -1.24 -6.46 -10.15
CA PHE A 116 -1.13 -6.91 -11.54
C PHE A 116 0.33 -7.16 -11.94
N ILE A 117 1.24 -6.25 -11.57
CA ILE A 117 2.68 -6.38 -11.82
C ILE A 117 3.30 -7.54 -11.01
N ALA A 118 2.88 -7.70 -9.76
CA ALA A 118 3.37 -8.76 -8.88
C ALA A 118 2.85 -10.17 -9.26
N ARG A 119 1.84 -10.26 -10.13
CA ARG A 119 1.22 -11.54 -10.53
C ARG A 119 2.20 -12.37 -11.37
N ARG A 120 2.40 -13.63 -10.98
CA ARG A 120 3.11 -14.61 -11.82
C ARG A 120 2.34 -14.90 -13.13
N PRO A 121 3.02 -14.98 -14.30
CA PRO A 121 2.36 -15.33 -15.55
C PRO A 121 1.74 -16.73 -15.44
N LYS A 122 0.52 -16.91 -15.98
CA LYS A 122 -0.13 -18.22 -16.00
C LYS A 122 0.72 -19.16 -16.85
N GLN A 123 1.31 -20.18 -16.24
CA GLN A 123 1.93 -21.28 -16.97
C GLN A 123 0.79 -22.14 -17.52
N TYR A 124 0.52 -22.00 -18.82
CA TYR A 124 -0.34 -22.90 -19.56
C TYR A 124 0.52 -24.11 -19.95
N TYR A 125 0.49 -25.14 -19.11
CA TYR A 125 0.99 -26.48 -19.43
C TYR A 125 -0.05 -27.49 -19.02
#